data_AF-A0A7C8AB92-F1
#
_entry.id   AF-A0A7C8AB92-F1
#
_cell.length_a   1.000
_cell.length_b   1.000
_cell.length_c   1.000
_cell.angle_alpha   90.00
_cell.angle_beta   90.00
_cell.angle_gamma   90.00
#
_symmetry.space_group_name_H-M   'P 1'
#
loop_
_entity.id
_entity.type
_entity.pdbx_description
1 polymer ?
#
loop_
_entity_poly.entity_id
_entity_poly.type
_entity_poly.pdbx_seq_one_letter_code
_entity_poly.pdbx_strand_id
1 'polypeptide(L)'
;MQNNWDKSFKKISIWAVYIIAPLSLIALFLFNWKASLSLILGGFFAIVNFRGVIWGVENIVALDKSKSKMMIMTLFRLLVIFSLLLILLIFGVINIPAIAAGFSIVFLLILKEGLVRAKEMREIEDA
;
A
#
# COMPACT_ATOMS: atom_id res chain seq x y z
N MET A 1 -17.61 -2.23 11.89
CA MET A 1 -16.82 -1.80 10.71
C MET A 1 -15.37 -2.30 10.75
N GLN A 2 -14.67 -2.23 11.89
CA GLN A 2 -13.24 -2.61 12.03
C GLN A 2 -12.88 -4.01 11.51
N ASN A 3 -13.74 -5.01 11.76
CA ASN A 3 -13.51 -6.39 11.33
C ASN A 3 -13.43 -6.58 9.79
N ASN A 4 -14.03 -5.67 9.01
CA ASN A 4 -14.05 -5.78 7.55
C ASN A 4 -12.75 -5.25 6.91
N TRP A 5 -12.19 -4.17 7.44
CA TRP A 5 -10.93 -3.59 6.96
C TRP A 5 -9.73 -4.47 7.28
N ASP A 6 -9.70 -5.08 8.46
CA ASP A 6 -8.65 -6.05 8.82
C ASP A 6 -8.68 -7.29 7.92
N LYS A 7 -9.87 -7.78 7.57
CA LYS A 7 -10.03 -8.90 6.64
C LYS A 7 -9.52 -8.55 5.24
N SER A 8 -9.89 -7.38 4.71
CA SER A 8 -9.43 -6.91 3.40
C SER A 8 -7.93 -6.60 3.39
N PHE A 9 -7.39 -6.01 4.47
CA PHE A 9 -5.95 -5.79 4.65
C PHE A 9 -5.16 -7.11 4.63
N LYS A 10 -5.62 -8.12 5.37
CA LYS A 10 -4.98 -9.45 5.40
C LYS A 10 -5.03 -10.10 4.02
N LYS A 11 -6.18 -10.04 3.33
CA LYS A 11 -6.34 -10.56 1.98
C LYS A 11 -5.39 -9.88 1.00
N ILE A 12 -5.35 -8.55 0.97
CA ILE A 12 -4.45 -7.78 0.10
C ILE A 12 -2.99 -8.11 0.39
N SER A 13 -2.59 -8.18 1.66
CA SER A 13 -1.20 -8.47 2.05
C SER A 13 -0.76 -9.87 1.58
N ILE A 14 -1.63 -10.87 1.73
CA ILE A 14 -1.37 -12.24 1.26
C ILE A 14 -1.22 -12.27 -0.26
N TRP A 15 -2.18 -11.68 -1.00
CA TRP A 15 -2.11 -11.61 -2.46
C TRP A 15 -0.90 -10.82 -2.96
N ALA A 16 -0.54 -9.74 -2.27
CA ALA A 16 0.65 -8.98 -2.57
C ALA A 16 1.90 -9.86 -2.47
N VAL A 17 2.05 -10.65 -1.40
CA VAL A 17 3.18 -11.59 -1.27
C VAL A 17 3.14 -12.64 -2.39
N TYR A 18 1.99 -13.23 -2.69
CA TYR A 18 1.86 -14.23 -3.75
C TYR A 18 2.20 -13.71 -5.15
N ILE A 19 2.02 -12.42 -5.42
CA ILE A 19 2.35 -11.82 -6.72
C ILE A 19 3.79 -11.29 -6.72
N ILE A 20 4.18 -10.55 -5.67
CA ILE A 20 5.48 -9.88 -5.58
C ILE A 20 6.61 -10.87 -5.40
N ALA A 21 6.43 -11.94 -4.60
CA ALA A 21 7.47 -12.94 -4.40
C ALA A 21 7.95 -13.57 -5.73
N PRO A 22 7.08 -14.16 -6.58
CA PRO A 22 7.52 -14.71 -7.86
C PRO A 22 8.02 -13.63 -8.83
N LEU A 23 7.37 -12.45 -8.90
CA LEU A 23 7.87 -11.35 -9.74
C LEU A 23 9.25 -10.86 -9.31
N SER A 24 9.52 -10.80 -8.01
CA SER A 24 10.82 -10.40 -7.47
C SER A 24 11.90 -11.43 -7.78
N LEU A 25 11.55 -12.71 -7.79
CA LEU A 25 12.44 -13.79 -8.17
C LEU A 25 12.78 -13.67 -9.67
N ILE A 26 11.77 -13.48 -10.51
CA ILE A 26 11.95 -13.24 -11.95
C ILE A 26 12.83 -11.99 -12.18
N ALA A 27 12.58 -10.89 -11.45
CA ALA A 27 13.36 -9.67 -11.56
C ALA A 27 14.82 -9.83 -11.12
N LEU A 28 15.09 -10.73 -10.17
CA LEU A 28 16.45 -11.07 -9.74
C LEU A 28 17.25 -11.72 -10.87
N PHE A 29 16.62 -12.62 -11.63
CA PHE A 29 17.26 -13.34 -12.73
C PHE A 29 17.33 -12.53 -14.04
N LEU A 30 16.29 -11.76 -14.37
CA LEU A 30 16.22 -11.05 -15.66
C LEU A 30 16.86 -9.67 -15.66
N PHE A 31 16.91 -8.98 -14.52
CA PHE A 31 17.42 -7.61 -14.44
C PHE A 31 18.64 -7.53 -13.53
N ASN A 32 18.42 -7.41 -12.21
CA ASN A 32 19.49 -7.32 -11.22
C ASN A 32 18.92 -7.45 -9.79
N TRP A 33 19.78 -7.70 -8.81
CA TRP A 33 19.39 -7.76 -7.39
C TRP A 33 18.73 -6.47 -6.89
N LYS A 34 19.20 -5.32 -7.40
CA LYS A 34 18.60 -4.01 -7.09
C LYS A 34 17.14 -3.94 -7.54
N ALA A 35 16.81 -4.47 -8.73
CA ALA A 35 15.45 -4.45 -9.26
C ALA A 35 14.52 -5.36 -8.44
N SER A 36 14.99 -6.56 -8.08
CA SER A 36 14.27 -7.47 -7.20
C SER A 36 13.96 -6.84 -5.84
N LEU A 37 14.99 -6.29 -5.17
CA LEU A 37 14.86 -5.63 -3.88
C LEU A 37 13.91 -4.42 -3.95
N SER A 38 14.06 -3.62 -5.01
CA SER A 38 13.22 -2.45 -5.26
C SER A 38 11.75 -2.80 -5.43
N LEU A 39 11.45 -3.89 -6.13
CA LEU A 39 10.07 -4.36 -6.32
C LEU A 39 9.44 -4.82 -4.99
N ILE A 40 10.21 -5.53 -4.16
CA ILE A 40 9.77 -5.92 -2.81
C ILE A 40 9.52 -4.67 -1.95
N LEU A 41 10.46 -3.72 -1.94
CA LEU A 41 10.34 -2.49 -1.16
C LEU A 41 9.15 -1.63 -1.60
N GLY A 42 8.92 -1.50 -2.91
CA GLY A 42 7.75 -0.80 -3.45
C GLY A 42 6.44 -1.39 -2.93
N GLY A 43 6.32 -2.72 -2.97
CA GLY A 43 5.16 -3.42 -2.41
C GLY A 43 5.02 -3.24 -0.89
N PHE A 44 6.12 -3.35 -0.16
CA PHE A 44 6.14 -3.13 1.28
C PHE A 44 5.67 -1.72 1.65
N PHE A 45 6.19 -0.70 0.98
CA PHE A 45 5.77 0.69 1.20
C PHE A 45 4.29 0.89 0.89
N ALA A 46 3.75 0.26 -0.15
CA ALA A 46 2.32 0.32 -0.44
C ALA A 46 1.46 -0.30 0.67
N ILE A 47 1.85 -1.47 1.21
CA ILE A 47 1.12 -2.13 2.32
C ILE A 47 1.14 -1.26 3.58
N VAL A 48 2.31 -0.76 3.98
CA VAL A 48 2.45 0.12 5.15
C VAL A 48 1.64 1.40 4.94
N ASN A 49 1.68 1.96 3.73
CA ASN A 49 0.89 3.13 3.37
C ASN A 49 -0.61 2.86 3.52
N PHE A 50 -1.08 1.72 3.01
CA PHE A 50 -2.48 1.32 3.09
C PHE A 50 -2.95 1.11 4.53
N ARG A 51 -2.15 0.48 5.40
CA ARG A 51 -2.47 0.36 6.84
C ARG A 51 -2.64 1.74 7.48
N GLY A 52 -1.75 2.68 7.14
CA GLY A 52 -1.88 4.06 7.58
C GLY A 52 -3.14 4.74 7.06
N VAL A 53 -3.64 4.41 5.86
CA VAL A 53 -4.91 4.95 5.34
C VAL A 53 -6.07 4.40 6.16
N ILE A 54 -6.11 3.09 6.43
CA ILE A 54 -7.17 2.47 7.24
C ILE A 54 -7.27 3.17 8.60
N TRP A 55 -6.15 3.28 9.32
CA TRP A 55 -6.12 3.98 10.61
C TRP A 55 -6.48 5.46 10.49
N GLY A 56 -6.07 6.10 9.39
CA GLY A 56 -6.46 7.48 9.07
C GLY A 56 -7.96 7.62 8.85
N VAL A 57 -8.62 6.70 8.15
CA VAL A 57 -10.06 6.80 7.92
C VAL A 57 -10.85 6.45 9.19
N GLU A 58 -10.47 5.39 9.91
CA GLU A 58 -11.13 4.96 11.14
C GLU A 58 -11.16 6.06 12.21
N ASN A 59 -10.03 6.74 12.38
CA ASN A 59 -9.92 7.82 13.34
C ASN A 59 -10.68 9.10 12.91
N ILE A 60 -10.92 9.34 11.61
CA ILE A 60 -11.77 10.46 11.14
C ILE A 60 -13.23 10.15 11.46
N VAL A 61 -13.66 8.92 11.16
CA VAL A 61 -15.05 8.50 11.38
C VAL A 61 -15.38 8.46 12.88
N ALA A 62 -14.40 8.19 13.74
CA ALA A 62 -14.57 8.13 15.18
C ALA A 62 -14.52 9.50 15.91
N LEU A 63 -14.02 10.58 15.28
CA LEU A 63 -13.77 11.86 15.96
C LEU A 63 -14.25 13.07 15.14
N ASP A 64 -15.30 13.73 15.64
CA ASP A 64 -15.87 14.98 15.10
C ASP A 64 -14.99 16.24 15.32
N LYS A 65 -13.80 16.13 15.97
CA LYS A 65 -13.08 17.31 16.50
C LYS A 65 -11.63 17.52 16.05
N SER A 66 -11.05 16.75 15.14
CA SER A 66 -9.63 16.95 14.80
C SER A 66 -9.26 16.68 13.33
N LYS A 67 -9.90 17.39 12.40
CA LYS A 67 -9.52 17.39 10.97
C LYS A 67 -8.05 17.75 10.72
N SER A 68 -7.47 18.68 11.50
CA SER A 68 -6.11 19.20 11.23
C SER A 68 -4.96 18.26 11.64
N LYS A 69 -5.04 17.61 12.82
CA LYS A 69 -4.01 16.65 13.28
C LYS A 69 -3.92 15.43 12.35
N MET A 70 -5.05 15.09 11.74
CA MET A 70 -5.22 13.98 10.81
C MET A 70 -4.55 14.20 9.45
N MET A 71 -4.74 15.40 8.89
CA MET A 71 -4.14 15.81 7.62
C MET A 71 -2.61 15.82 7.72
N ILE A 72 -2.09 16.33 8.84
CA ILE A 72 -0.65 16.35 9.14
C ILE A 72 -0.08 14.93 9.24
N MET A 73 -0.78 14.00 9.88
CA MET A 73 -0.31 12.61 10.04
C MET A 73 -0.31 11.85 8.70
N THR A 74 -1.25 12.17 7.80
CA THR A 74 -1.30 11.60 6.44
C THR A 74 -0.15 12.14 5.57
N LEU A 75 0.12 13.44 5.64
CA LEU A 75 1.26 14.07 4.95
C LEU A 75 2.60 13.60 5.51
N PHE A 76 2.71 13.43 6.84
CA PHE A 76 3.92 12.93 7.50
C PHE A 76 4.23 11.48 7.10
N ARG A 77 3.22 10.62 6.92
CA ARG A 77 3.43 9.26 6.40
C ARG A 77 4.03 9.27 5.00
N LEU A 78 3.52 10.15 4.13
CA LEU A 78 4.04 10.32 2.77
C LEU A 78 5.47 10.86 2.81
N LEU A 79 5.76 11.82 3.70
CA LEU A 79 7.08 12.38 3.92
C LEU A 79 8.08 11.30 4.36
N VAL A 80 7.75 10.45 5.33
CA VAL A 80 8.66 9.40 5.83
C VAL A 80 8.95 8.35 4.74
N ILE A 81 7.93 7.93 3.98
CA ILE A 81 8.11 6.99 2.86
C ILE A 81 8.96 7.65 1.77
N PHE A 82 8.69 8.91 1.45
CA PHE A 82 9.44 9.65 0.46
C PHE A 82 10.90 9.87 0.88
N SER A 83 11.15 10.23 2.14
CA SER A 83 12.50 10.38 2.70
C SER A 83 13.27 9.05 2.70
N LEU A 84 12.63 7.93 3.07
CA LEU A 84 13.24 6.60 2.96
C LEU A 84 13.62 6.28 1.51
N LEU A 85 12.71 6.51 0.57
CA LEU A 85 12.98 6.33 -0.85
C LEU A 85 14.10 7.24 -1.36
N LEU A 86 14.16 8.50 -0.92
CA LEU A 86 15.21 9.46 -1.26
C LEU A 86 16.58 9.01 -0.75
N ILE A 87 16.64 8.55 0.50
CA ILE A 87 17.86 8.02 1.10
C ILE A 87 18.35 6.81 0.30
N LEU A 88 17.49 5.82 0.07
CA LEU A 88 17.86 4.64 -0.70
C LEU A 88 18.28 4.99 -2.14
N LEU A 89 17.69 6.04 -2.73
CA LEU A 89 18.01 6.52 -4.07
C LEU A 89 19.41 7.16 -4.12
N ILE A 90 19.74 7.99 -3.13
CA ILE A 90 21.07 8.62 -3.00
C ILE A 90 22.17 7.56 -2.88
N PHE A 91 21.92 6.46 -2.16
CA PHE A 91 22.86 5.34 -2.06
C PHE A 91 22.92 4.47 -3.33
N GLY A 92 22.09 4.74 -4.35
CA GLY A 92 22.08 4.00 -5.61
C GLY A 92 21.72 2.52 -5.47
N VAL A 93 21.08 2.14 -4.36
CA VAL A 93 20.75 0.74 -4.02
C VAL A 93 19.45 0.30 -4.70
N ILE A 94 18.63 1.25 -5.14
CA ILE A 94 17.29 0.99 -5.67
C ILE A 94 17.10 1.45 -7.11
N ASN A 95 16.21 0.74 -7.80
CA ASN A 95 15.72 0.98 -9.13
C ASN A 95 14.31 1.59 -9.02
N ILE A 96 14.17 2.87 -9.38
CA ILE A 96 12.91 3.62 -9.27
C ILE A 96 11.77 2.93 -10.06
N PRO A 97 11.96 2.52 -11.33
CA PRO A 97 10.93 1.78 -12.06
C PRO A 97 10.41 0.53 -11.34
N ALA A 98 11.32 -0.25 -10.72
CA ALA A 98 10.94 -1.46 -10.01
C ALA A 98 10.18 -1.17 -8.71
N ILE A 99 10.54 -0.13 -7.96
CA ILE A 99 9.75 0.36 -6.81
C ILE A 99 8.35 0.74 -7.25
N ALA A 100 8.24 1.55 -8.32
CA ALA A 100 6.96 1.98 -8.84
C ALA A 100 6.09 0.79 -9.27
N ALA A 101 6.68 -0.21 -9.91
CA ALA A 101 6.00 -1.45 -10.29
C ALA A 101 5.47 -2.22 -9.06
N GLY A 102 6.34 -2.45 -8.07
CA GLY A 102 5.95 -3.14 -6.82
C GLY A 102 4.84 -2.41 -6.06
N PHE A 103 4.94 -1.08 -5.98
CA PHE A 103 3.90 -0.24 -5.37
C PHE A 103 2.57 -0.34 -6.14
N SER A 104 2.62 -0.25 -7.46
CA SER A 104 1.43 -0.25 -8.33
C SER A 104 0.66 -1.57 -8.25
N ILE A 105 1.35 -2.71 -8.16
CA ILE A 105 0.72 -4.02 -8.00
C ILE A 105 -0.17 -4.05 -6.75
N VAL A 106 0.37 -3.64 -5.60
CA VAL A 106 -0.41 -3.59 -4.36
C VAL A 106 -1.51 -2.54 -4.44
N PHE A 107 -1.24 -1.39 -5.02
CA PHE A 107 -2.24 -0.33 -5.23
C PHE A 107 -3.45 -0.83 -6.04
N LEU A 108 -3.22 -1.58 -7.11
CA LEU A 108 -4.30 -2.19 -7.90
C LEU A 108 -5.11 -3.22 -7.10
N LEU A 109 -4.46 -4.02 -6.24
CA LEU A 109 -5.17 -4.94 -5.34
C LEU A 109 -6.05 -4.19 -4.34
N ILE A 110 -5.56 -3.08 -3.80
CA ILE A 110 -6.32 -2.20 -2.90
C ILE A 110 -7.55 -1.64 -3.62
N LEU A 111 -7.37 -1.10 -4.84
CA LEU A 111 -8.48 -0.57 -5.63
C LEU A 111 -9.52 -1.64 -5.96
N LYS A 112 -9.07 -2.83 -6.38
CA LYS A 112 -9.97 -3.96 -6.70
C LYS A 112 -10.82 -4.33 -5.49
N GLU A 113 -10.19 -4.51 -4.32
CA GLU A 113 -10.90 -4.86 -3.10
C GLU A 113 -11.83 -3.73 -2.64
N GLY A 114 -11.39 -2.47 -2.74
CA GLY A 114 -12.21 -1.30 -2.43
C GLY A 114 -13.47 -1.20 -3.31
N LEU A 115 -13.34 -1.47 -4.61
CA LEU A 115 -14.47 -1.50 -5.54
C LEU A 115 -15.45 -2.64 -5.23
N VAL A 116 -14.94 -3.84 -4.93
CA VAL A 116 -15.79 -4.98 -4.53
C VAL A 116 -16.64 -4.62 -3.31
N ARG A 117 -16.03 -4.00 -2.29
CA ARG A 117 -16.75 -3.57 -1.08
C ARG A 117 -17.77 -2.47 -1.36
N ALA A 118 -17.41 -1.49 -2.19
CA ALA A 118 -18.33 -0.43 -2.58
C ALA A 118 -19.56 -0.99 -3.32
N LYS A 119 -19.37 -2.04 -4.13
CA LYS A 119 -20.47 -2.74 -4.80
C LYS A 119 -21.35 -3.52 -3.83
N GLU A 120 -20.74 -4.31 -2.92
CA GLU A 120 -21.46 -5.06 -1.88
C GLU A 120 -22.35 -4.14 -1.02
N MET A 121 -21.88 -2.94 -0.68
CA MET A 121 -22.66 -1.97 0.10
C MET A 121 -23.88 -1.44 -0.65
N ARG A 122 -23.76 -1.16 -1.96
CA ARG A 122 -24.89 -0.69 -2.78
C ARG A 122 -25.97 -1.76 -2.92
N GLU A 123 -25.58 -3.01 -3.16
CA GLU A 123 -26.54 -4.11 -3.30
C GLU A 123 -27.34 -4.38 -2.01
N ILE A 124 -26.80 -4.04 -0.83
CA ILE A 124 -27.51 -4.11 0.46
C ILE A 124 -28.48 -2.94 0.63
N GLU A 125 -28.16 -1.75 0.10
CA GLU A 125 -29.02 -0.56 0.20
C GLU A 125 -30.25 -0.65 -0.72
N ASP A 126 -30.10 -1.37 -1.85
CA ASP A 126 -31.17 -1.59 -2.84
C ASP A 126 -32.10 -2.80 -2.51
N ALA A 127 -31.81 -3.57 -1.45
CA ALA A 127 -32.52 -4.80 -1.07
C ALA A 127 -33.41 -4.63 0.18
#